data_AF-A0A843E5J0-F1
#
_entry.id   AF-A0A843E5J0-F1
#
_cell.length_a   1.000
_cell.length_b   1.000
_cell.length_c   1.000
_cell.angle_alpha   90.00
_cell.angle_beta   90.00
_cell.angle_gamma   90.00
#
_symmetry.space_group_name_H-M   'P 1'
#
loop_
_entity.id
_entity.type
_entity.pdbx_description
1 polymer ?
#
loop_
_entity_poly.entity_id
_entity_poly.type
_entity_poly.pdbx_seq_one_letter_code
_entity_poly.pdbx_strand_id
1 'polypeptide(L)'
;MGQENLVRIVRSEISRGWIGGNRSCNYYPCHYDGQDCTFCYCPFYPCNDTRFGKELDRPKMNDTVWACDTCLMIHDTDVCKHIVGEMRRLGITEPDDPRIKDIFPSAAKIYLDKDE
;
A
#
# COMPACT_ATOMS: atom_id res chain seq x y z
N MET A 1 9.01 14.25 -0.20
CA MET A 1 9.36 13.33 0.90
C MET A 1 10.44 12.39 0.39
N GLY A 2 11.56 12.23 1.08
CA GLY A 2 12.64 11.33 0.62
C GLY A 2 12.27 9.85 0.78
N GLN A 3 12.87 8.98 -0.02
CA GLN A 3 12.66 7.52 0.01
C GLN A 3 12.87 6.91 1.42
N GLU A 4 13.85 7.43 2.17
CA GLU A 4 14.16 6.98 3.53
C GLU A 4 12.99 7.16 4.51
N ASN A 5 12.21 8.24 4.36
CA ASN A 5 11.07 8.48 5.25
C ASN A 5 9.93 7.51 4.96
N LEU A 6 9.72 7.14 3.69
CA LEU A 6 8.68 6.22 3.28
C LEU A 6 8.96 4.81 3.82
N VAL A 7 10.20 4.33 3.66
CA VAL A 7 10.67 3.07 4.25
C VAL A 7 10.44 3.02 5.75
N ARG A 8 10.80 4.10 6.47
CA ARG A 8 10.59 4.18 7.92
C ARG A 8 9.10 4.07 8.32
N ILE A 9 8.22 4.74 7.57
CA ILE A 9 6.78 4.72 7.85
C ILE A 9 6.21 3.32 7.59
N VAL A 10 6.48 2.73 6.42
CA VAL A 10 5.97 1.39 6.09
C VAL A 10 6.51 0.35 7.06
N ARG A 11 7.78 0.41 7.48
CA ARG A 11 8.31 -0.46 8.54
C ARG A 11 7.50 -0.35 9.84
N SER A 12 7.18 0.86 10.27
CA SER A 12 6.34 1.07 11.47
C SER A 12 4.94 0.50 11.30
N GLU A 13 4.37 0.56 10.10
CA GLU A 13 3.05 0.00 9.79
C GLU A 13 3.05 -1.52 9.78
N ILE A 14 4.08 -2.15 9.19
CA ILE A 14 4.30 -3.61 9.23
C ILE A 14 4.42 -4.07 10.69
N SER A 15 5.24 -3.40 11.49
CA SER A 15 5.47 -3.73 12.90
C SER A 15 4.19 -3.62 13.75
N ARG A 16 3.40 -2.57 13.51
CA ARG A 16 2.11 -2.35 14.19
C ARG A 16 1.07 -3.40 13.80
N GLY A 17 1.10 -3.86 12.56
CA GLY A 17 0.09 -4.75 11.98
C GLY A 17 -1.25 -4.04 11.73
N TRP A 18 -2.30 -4.85 11.54
CA TRP A 18 -3.63 -4.36 11.17
C TRP A 18 -4.27 -3.56 12.31
N ILE A 19 -4.72 -2.35 11.99
CA ILE A 19 -5.39 -1.45 12.95
C ILE A 19 -6.79 -1.01 12.51
N GLY A 20 -7.21 -1.32 11.29
CA GLY A 20 -8.48 -0.84 10.75
C GLY A 20 -8.49 0.67 10.50
N GLY A 21 -9.70 1.25 10.46
CA GLY A 21 -9.88 2.69 10.28
C GLY A 21 -9.52 3.50 11.53
N ASN A 22 -8.96 4.69 11.35
CA ASN A 22 -8.57 5.57 12.45
C ASN A 22 -9.17 6.99 12.31
N ARG A 23 -10.40 7.17 12.81
CA ARG A 23 -11.12 8.46 12.81
C ARG A 23 -10.43 9.57 13.63
N SER A 24 -9.47 9.24 14.48
CA SER A 24 -8.70 10.21 15.28
C SER A 24 -7.43 10.71 14.58
N CYS A 25 -7.06 10.12 13.44
CA CYS A 25 -5.91 10.54 12.66
C CYS A 25 -6.16 11.89 12.00
N ASN A 26 -5.21 12.81 12.07
CA ASN A 26 -5.28 14.12 11.40
C ASN A 26 -5.37 14.03 9.86
N TYR A 27 -5.05 12.85 9.30
CA TYR A 27 -5.13 12.57 7.87
C TYR A 27 -6.39 11.77 7.50
N TYR A 28 -7.32 11.53 8.43
CA TYR A 28 -8.55 10.79 8.16
C TYR A 28 -9.72 11.69 7.72
N PRO A 29 -10.49 11.30 6.69
CA PRO A 29 -10.13 10.32 5.67
C PRO A 29 -9.11 10.92 4.70
N CYS A 30 -8.17 10.12 4.20
CA CYS A 30 -7.29 10.56 3.11
C CYS A 30 -7.89 10.27 1.72
N HIS A 31 -8.81 9.30 1.62
CA HIS A 31 -9.49 8.95 0.38
C HIS A 31 -11.02 8.88 0.53
N TYR A 32 -11.55 8.18 1.56
CA TYR A 32 -13.00 8.03 1.75
C TYR A 32 -13.39 7.69 3.20
N ASP A 33 -14.63 8.01 3.60
CA ASP A 33 -15.13 7.67 4.95
C ASP A 33 -15.23 6.16 5.14
N GLY A 34 -14.79 5.67 6.30
CA GLY A 34 -14.73 4.23 6.59
C GLY A 34 -13.49 3.49 6.08
N GLN A 35 -12.54 4.18 5.43
CA GLN A 35 -11.29 3.57 4.97
C GLN A 35 -10.47 2.90 6.08
N ASP A 36 -9.72 1.86 5.71
CA ASP A 36 -8.67 1.27 6.53
C ASP A 36 -7.44 2.20 6.55
N CYS A 37 -6.82 2.35 7.72
CA CYS A 37 -5.66 3.21 7.97
C CYS A 37 -4.40 2.40 8.36
N THR A 38 -4.40 1.09 8.11
CA THR A 38 -3.27 0.20 8.40
C THR A 38 -2.02 0.67 7.67
N PHE A 39 -2.15 0.98 6.37
CA PHE A 39 -1.09 1.50 5.52
C PHE A 39 -1.43 2.92 5.05
N CYS A 40 -0.58 3.90 5.38
CA CYS A 40 -0.64 5.25 4.82
C CYS A 40 0.14 5.33 3.50
N TYR A 41 1.12 4.43 3.32
CA TYR A 41 1.87 4.26 2.08
C TYR A 41 1.80 2.80 1.61
N CYS A 42 1.69 2.62 0.30
CA CYS A 42 1.58 1.27 -0.27
C CYS A 42 2.88 0.48 -0.06
N PRO A 43 2.84 -0.69 0.61
CA PRO A 43 4.03 -1.53 0.78
C PRO A 43 4.51 -2.14 -0.54
N PHE A 44 3.70 -2.07 -1.60
CA PHE A 44 4.03 -2.57 -2.93
C PHE A 44 4.56 -1.48 -3.87
N TYR A 45 4.73 -0.23 -3.40
CA TYR A 45 5.15 0.84 -4.29
C TYR A 45 6.61 0.68 -4.76
N PRO A 46 6.91 0.85 -6.06
CA PRO A 46 5.96 0.87 -7.18
C PRO A 46 5.54 -0.56 -7.56
N CYS A 47 4.23 -0.79 -7.76
CA CYS A 47 3.72 -2.11 -8.15
C CYS A 47 3.75 -2.34 -9.66
N ASN A 48 3.81 -1.26 -10.45
CA ASN A 48 3.83 -1.26 -11.91
C ASN A 48 2.65 -2.01 -12.57
N ASP A 49 1.53 -2.13 -11.86
CA ASP A 49 0.31 -2.73 -12.38
C ASP A 49 -0.67 -1.64 -12.83
N THR A 50 -0.94 -1.60 -14.14
CA THR A 50 -1.72 -0.52 -14.78
C THR A 50 -3.19 -0.46 -14.35
N ARG A 51 -3.69 -1.48 -13.64
CA ARG A 51 -5.01 -1.44 -13.00
C ARG A 51 -5.03 -0.51 -11.78
N PHE A 52 -3.87 -0.26 -11.17
CA PHE A 52 -3.71 0.50 -9.93
C PHE A 52 -2.91 1.79 -10.10
N GLY A 53 -2.45 2.10 -11.31
CA GLY A 53 -1.65 3.29 -11.54
C GLY A 53 -1.16 3.40 -12.98
N LYS A 54 -0.27 4.36 -13.21
CA LYS A 54 0.33 4.62 -14.53
C LYS A 54 1.73 5.19 -14.38
N GLU A 55 2.56 4.95 -15.38
CA GLU A 55 3.84 5.63 -15.50
C GLU A 55 3.62 7.06 -16.03
N LEU A 56 4.24 8.05 -15.39
CA LEU A 56 4.22 9.45 -15.79
C LEU A 56 5.63 9.90 -16.16
N ASP A 57 5.76 10.54 -17.32
CA ASP A 57 6.99 11.18 -17.74
C ASP A 57 7.29 12.41 -16.89
N ARG A 58 8.56 12.59 -16.51
CA ARG A 58 9.06 13.81 -15.88
C ARG A 58 10.17 14.42 -16.73
N PRO A 59 9.83 15.14 -17.82
CA PRO A 59 10.81 15.65 -18.77
C PRO A 59 11.90 16.53 -18.13
N LYS A 60 11.55 17.29 -17.09
CA LYS A 60 12.51 18.14 -16.36
C LYS A 60 13.58 17.36 -15.59
N MET A 61 13.30 16.12 -15.22
CA MET A 61 14.19 15.23 -14.48
C MET A 61 14.79 14.13 -15.36
N ASN A 62 14.38 14.06 -16.63
CA ASN A 62 14.78 13.03 -17.60
C ASN A 62 14.57 11.59 -17.07
N ASP A 63 13.45 11.37 -16.40
CA ASP A 63 13.04 10.07 -15.85
C ASP A 63 11.51 9.92 -15.86
N THR A 64 11.03 8.78 -15.36
CA THR A 64 9.61 8.49 -15.16
C THR A 64 9.29 8.31 -13.67
N VAL A 65 8.01 8.34 -13.34
CA VAL A 65 7.50 8.02 -12.00
C VAL A 65 6.25 7.18 -12.10
N TRP A 66 6.14 6.19 -11.22
CA TRP A 66 4.90 5.44 -11.05
C TRP A 66 3.89 6.28 -10.24
N ALA A 67 2.75 6.61 -10.83
CA ALA A 67 1.66 7.34 -10.18
C ALA A 67 0.50 6.39 -9.88
N CYS A 68 0.28 6.11 -8.60
CA CYS A 68 -0.81 5.27 -8.10
C CYS A 68 -1.63 5.99 -7.02
N ASP A 69 -1.65 7.32 -7.04
CA ASP A 69 -2.35 8.17 -6.08
C ASP A 69 -3.88 8.00 -6.09
N THR A 70 -4.44 7.40 -7.15
CA THR A 70 -5.87 7.04 -7.23
C THR A 70 -6.17 5.60 -6.81
N CYS A 71 -5.16 4.83 -6.39
CA CYS A 71 -5.35 3.45 -5.95
C CYS A 71 -5.94 3.40 -4.53
N LEU A 72 -7.11 2.78 -4.38
CA LEU A 72 -7.80 2.64 -3.10
C LEU A 72 -7.55 1.29 -2.41
N MET A 73 -6.81 0.38 -3.05
CA MET A 73 -6.63 -1.01 -2.61
C MET A 73 -6.11 -1.13 -1.18
N ILE A 74 -5.12 -0.32 -0.80
CA ILE A 74 -4.52 -0.36 0.55
C ILE A 74 -5.38 0.29 1.63
N HIS A 75 -6.56 0.77 1.26
CA HIS A 75 -7.57 1.28 2.19
C HIS A 75 -8.76 0.33 2.34
N ASP A 76 -8.79 -0.77 1.58
CA ASP A 76 -9.78 -1.83 1.77
C ASP A 76 -9.40 -2.71 2.99
N THR A 77 -10.39 -2.99 3.84
CA THR A 77 -10.18 -3.71 5.11
C THR A 77 -9.76 -5.17 4.90
N ASP A 78 -10.37 -5.88 3.95
CA ASP A 78 -10.06 -7.29 3.73
C ASP A 78 -8.69 -7.45 3.08
N VAL A 79 -8.36 -6.54 2.17
CA VAL A 79 -7.01 -6.43 1.60
C VAL A 79 -5.97 -6.17 2.69
N CYS A 80 -6.18 -5.19 3.58
CA CYS A 80 -5.23 -4.88 4.65
C CYS A 80 -5.01 -6.06 5.59
N LYS A 81 -6.08 -6.76 5.99
CA LYS A 81 -5.99 -7.97 6.81
C LYS A 81 -5.20 -9.07 6.11
N HIS A 82 -5.44 -9.27 4.82
CA HIS A 82 -4.72 -10.25 4.01
C HIS A 82 -3.22 -9.94 3.95
N ILE A 83 -2.85 -8.69 3.63
CA ILE A 83 -1.44 -8.26 3.55
C ILE A 83 -0.72 -8.49 4.88
N VAL A 84 -1.30 -8.03 5.99
CA VAL A 84 -0.71 -8.21 7.32
C VAL A 84 -0.64 -9.70 7.71
N GLY A 85 -1.67 -10.48 7.36
CA GLY A 85 -1.70 -11.92 7.59
C GLY A 85 -0.55 -12.65 6.87
N GLU A 86 -0.34 -12.33 5.59
CA GLU A 86 0.73 -12.92 4.78
C GLU A 86 2.11 -12.46 5.25
N MET A 87 2.28 -11.17 5.59
CA MET A 87 3.54 -10.68 6.18
C MET A 87 3.88 -11.42 7.47
N ARG A 88 2.89 -11.63 8.36
CA ARG A 88 3.08 -12.43 9.58
C ARG A 88 3.40 -13.89 9.27
N ARG A 89 2.69 -14.52 8.33
CA ARG A 89 2.91 -15.91 7.92
C ARG A 89 4.31 -16.13 7.36
N LEU A 90 4.83 -15.18 6.61
CA LEU A 90 6.16 -15.22 5.97
C LEU A 90 7.29 -14.70 6.88
N GLY A 91 6.96 -14.15 8.05
CA GLY A 91 7.94 -13.52 8.94
C GLY A 91 8.58 -12.26 8.37
N ILE A 92 7.83 -11.51 7.54
CA ILE A 92 8.28 -10.25 6.94
C ILE A 92 8.15 -9.14 7.98
N THR A 93 9.25 -8.44 8.24
CA THR A 93 9.31 -7.30 9.17
C THR A 93 9.86 -6.02 8.53
N GLU A 94 10.49 -6.16 7.36
CA GLU A 94 11.16 -5.08 6.66
C GLU A 94 10.45 -4.77 5.33
N PRO A 95 10.27 -3.49 4.98
CA PRO A 95 9.53 -3.07 3.79
C PRO A 95 10.27 -3.31 2.46
N ASP A 96 11.57 -3.56 2.49
CA ASP A 96 12.40 -3.92 1.34
C ASP A 96 12.55 -5.43 1.14
N ASP A 97 11.88 -6.24 1.98
CA ASP A 97 11.85 -7.69 1.81
C ASP A 97 11.24 -8.05 0.44
N PRO A 98 11.98 -8.75 -0.43
CA PRO A 98 11.52 -9.01 -1.80
C PRO A 98 10.23 -9.84 -1.83
N ARG A 99 9.97 -10.63 -0.77
CA ARG A 99 8.77 -11.48 -0.66
C ARG A 99 7.48 -10.67 -0.50
N ILE A 100 7.56 -9.38 -0.15
CA ILE A 100 6.38 -8.50 -0.13
C ILE A 100 5.73 -8.47 -1.52
N LYS A 101 6.53 -8.48 -2.59
CA LYS A 101 6.01 -8.47 -3.97
C LYS A 101 5.17 -9.72 -4.30
N ASP A 102 5.45 -10.85 -3.66
CA ASP A 102 4.72 -12.10 -3.88
C ASP A 102 3.31 -12.07 -3.27
N ILE A 103 3.07 -11.17 -2.32
CA ILE A 103 1.73 -10.97 -1.71
C ILE A 103 0.82 -10.20 -2.67
N PHE A 104 1.38 -9.29 -3.48
CA PHE A 104 0.62 -8.36 -4.31
C PHE A 104 -0.43 -9.02 -5.21
N PRO A 105 -0.15 -10.10 -5.98
CA PRO A 105 -1.16 -10.70 -6.86
C PRO A 105 -2.41 -11.16 -6.11
N SER A 106 -2.24 -11.75 -4.93
CA SER A 106 -3.36 -12.21 -4.10
C SER A 106 -4.13 -11.05 -3.46
N ALA A 107 -3.44 -10.01 -3.00
CA ALA A 107 -4.07 -8.79 -2.49
C ALA A 107 -4.87 -8.04 -3.57
N ALA A 108 -4.28 -7.91 -4.77
CA ALA A 108 -4.92 -7.31 -5.93
C ALA A 108 -6.17 -8.09 -6.35
N LYS A 109 -6.11 -9.43 -6.32
CA LYS A 109 -7.28 -10.27 -6.62
C LYS A 109 -8.43 -10.01 -5.64
N ILE A 110 -8.17 -10.00 -4.33
CA ILE A 110 -9.19 -9.73 -3.30
C ILE A 110 -9.88 -8.40 -3.54
N TYR A 111 -9.14 -7.38 -3.98
CA TYR A 111 -9.69 -6.07 -4.27
C TYR A 111 -10.56 -6.07 -5.53
N LEU A 112 -10.02 -6.60 -6.64
CA LEU A 112 -10.68 -6.56 -7.94
C LEU A 112 -11.93 -7.45 -8.01
N ASP A 113 -11.94 -8.58 -7.29
CA ASP A 113 -13.10 -9.48 -7.21
C ASP A 113 -14.32 -8.84 -6.52
N LYS A 114 -14.17 -7.69 -5.83
CA LYS A 114 -15.28 -6.98 -5.19
C LYS A 114 -16.00 -6.00 -6.11
N ASP A 115 -15.32 -5.60 -7.19
CA ASP A 115 -15.84 -4.65 -8.17
C ASP A 115 -16.58 -5.35 -9.33
N GLU A 116 -16.66 -6.69 -9.31
CA GLU A 116 -17.44 -7.54 -10.24
C GLU A 116 -18.81 -7.94 -9.64
#